data_AF-A0A5J6TZC1-F1
#
_entry.id   AF-A0A5J6TZC1-F1
#
_cell.length_a   1.000
_cell.length_b   1.000
_cell.length_c   1.000
_cell.angle_alpha   90.00
_cell.angle_beta   90.00
_cell.angle_gamma   90.00
#
_symmetry.space_group_name_H-M   'P 1'
#
loop_
_entity.id
_entity.type
_entity.pdbx_description
1 polymer ?
#
loop_
_entity_poly.entity_id
_entity_poly.type
_entity_poly.pdbx_seq_one_letter_code
_entity_poly.pdbx_strand_id
1 'polypeptide(L)'
;MSGFDVLTRGDVLDSALQARDYLVSCGVPGALAAKDPELWGRRAVDHSRLGWLDLPFASRGLLNQVDGLVAEARYSGLDHIVLIGVGAESYAAQAIMEAHAAGGAAAGRPGAPDRPAGELTVLDGSDTAALAFAMERLDRTLVVLASKAGVSLEGDAYRRIFVGAFRELGMSDREIASRFLVITDHGSPLHDFARQNGYRIGLTDPYLPGHFGALSAYGLVPAVLAGADANTLLEDAASLVPSLSKEEDNPGLLLGAVLGGCAQQGPGGIARDKVVLREPGGPGALSAWVSQLLAVGTGRRGRGVVAFEPSGCRGSFPDVHGVALNPPSAAHDDSDTAVLAPVGAQFLLWEYATAVAGWLLGVNPFETGATAVAEAEDDAATLLRAAGGGPLTPERPAYTESGIEVYTDFPWPAHADLRTVLGGLVGSVPADGYLAVMTYLSGDFSGRYLAPSLARASGRPVAYGPGPAYPHATAPVHKEGPGNGAFLIITGDPVPGDALAAHPVPGRPYSLAQLRLARALGELRALRARRLPVIRLHLRDPVEGAGLLTEAVRDVASMVSAGRGQ
;
A
#
# COMPACT_ATOMS: atom_id res chain seq x y z
N MET A 1 23.93 -23.06 -1.72
CA MET A 1 22.68 -22.85 -0.95
C MET A 1 21.86 -21.84 -1.73
N SER A 2 20.56 -22.06 -1.91
CA SER A 2 19.69 -21.07 -2.53
C SER A 2 19.83 -19.75 -1.79
N GLY A 3 19.83 -18.61 -2.50
CA GLY A 3 19.87 -17.28 -1.89
C GLY A 3 18.57 -16.91 -1.17
N PHE A 4 17.64 -17.86 -1.01
CA PHE A 4 16.31 -17.67 -0.46
C PHE A 4 15.92 -18.87 0.42
N ASP A 5 15.20 -18.60 1.50
CA ASP A 5 14.69 -19.57 2.47
C ASP A 5 13.52 -19.00 3.30
N VAL A 6 12.66 -19.88 3.80
CA VAL A 6 11.56 -19.53 4.73
C VAL A 6 11.66 -20.45 5.95
N LEU A 7 11.92 -19.85 7.10
CA LEU A 7 12.06 -20.56 8.38
C LEU A 7 10.86 -20.24 9.26
N THR A 8 10.18 -21.26 9.79
CA THR A 8 9.01 -21.07 10.66
C THR A 8 9.09 -21.99 11.88
N ARG A 9 8.52 -21.55 13.01
CA ARG A 9 8.62 -22.24 14.32
C ARG A 9 7.36 -22.04 15.16
N GLY A 10 7.31 -22.76 16.29
CA GLY A 10 6.20 -22.67 17.26
C GLY A 10 4.87 -23.13 16.68
N ASP A 11 3.77 -22.63 17.24
CA ASP A 11 2.40 -23.00 16.84
C ASP A 11 2.08 -22.73 15.35
N VAL A 12 2.82 -21.80 14.72
CA VAL A 12 2.67 -21.49 13.29
C VAL A 12 3.15 -22.67 12.43
N LEU A 13 4.20 -23.37 12.86
CA LEU A 13 4.77 -24.50 12.11
C LEU A 13 3.77 -25.63 11.94
N ASP A 14 3.06 -26.02 13.00
CA ASP A 14 2.10 -27.13 12.94
C ASP A 14 0.95 -26.83 11.96
N SER A 15 0.42 -25.60 12.04
CA SER A 15 -0.62 -25.11 11.11
C SER A 15 -0.11 -25.10 9.67
N ALA A 16 1.12 -24.64 9.46
CA ALA A 16 1.75 -24.58 8.14
C ALA A 16 2.01 -25.95 7.55
N LEU A 17 2.48 -26.93 8.34
CA LEU A 17 2.74 -28.29 7.86
C LEU A 17 1.44 -28.98 7.44
N GLN A 18 0.38 -28.90 8.24
CA GLN A 18 -0.93 -29.44 7.89
C GLN A 18 -1.50 -28.79 6.62
N ALA A 19 -1.40 -27.47 6.52
CA ALA A 19 -1.87 -26.72 5.35
C ALA A 19 -1.05 -27.06 4.09
N ARG A 20 0.26 -27.21 4.22
CA ARG A 20 1.16 -27.63 3.13
C ARG A 20 0.81 -29.02 2.62
N ASP A 21 0.62 -29.99 3.52
CA ASP A 21 0.28 -31.37 3.13
C ASP A 21 -1.07 -31.41 2.39
N TYR A 22 -2.04 -30.61 2.85
CA TYR A 22 -3.31 -30.45 2.15
C TYR A 22 -3.12 -29.84 0.75
N LEU A 23 -2.37 -28.73 0.63
CA LEU A 23 -2.06 -28.08 -0.64
C LEU A 23 -1.39 -29.04 -1.65
N VAL A 24 -0.42 -29.83 -1.20
CA VAL A 24 0.27 -30.84 -2.01
C VAL A 24 -0.72 -31.93 -2.44
N SER A 25 -1.55 -32.44 -1.52
CA SER A 25 -2.56 -33.46 -1.84
C SER A 25 -3.58 -32.98 -2.90
N CYS A 26 -3.80 -31.67 -2.99
CA CYS A 26 -4.66 -31.04 -3.98
C CYS A 26 -3.92 -30.64 -5.28
N GLY A 27 -2.61 -30.90 -5.39
CA GLY A 27 -1.81 -30.59 -6.59
C GLY A 27 -1.58 -29.10 -6.83
N VAL A 28 -1.82 -28.25 -5.82
CA VAL A 28 -1.75 -26.78 -5.95
C VAL A 28 -0.39 -26.29 -6.46
N PRO A 29 0.77 -26.77 -5.96
CA PRO A 29 2.06 -26.23 -6.39
C PRO A 29 2.33 -26.46 -7.89
N GLY A 30 2.05 -27.67 -8.37
CA GLY A 30 2.22 -28.02 -9.78
C GLY A 30 1.25 -27.26 -10.69
N ALA A 31 -0.04 -27.18 -10.30
CA ALA A 31 -1.06 -26.47 -11.06
C ALA A 31 -0.79 -24.96 -11.16
N LEU A 32 -0.43 -24.33 -10.04
CA LEU A 32 -0.12 -22.90 -10.00
C LEU A 32 1.12 -22.57 -10.84
N ALA A 33 2.20 -23.34 -10.68
CA ALA A 33 3.43 -23.15 -11.48
C ALA A 33 3.19 -23.39 -12.98
N ALA A 34 2.28 -24.31 -13.33
CA ALA A 34 1.84 -24.54 -14.70
C ALA A 34 0.84 -23.48 -15.22
N LYS A 35 0.49 -22.48 -14.42
CA LYS A 35 -0.52 -21.45 -14.72
C LYS A 35 -1.87 -22.05 -15.10
N ASP A 36 -2.28 -23.10 -14.40
CA ASP A 36 -3.55 -23.76 -14.64
C ASP A 36 -4.72 -22.86 -14.16
N PRO A 37 -5.54 -22.30 -15.06
CA PRO A 37 -6.66 -21.47 -14.66
C PRO A 37 -7.77 -22.26 -13.95
N GLU A 38 -7.83 -23.59 -14.11
CA GLU A 38 -8.84 -24.44 -13.47
C GLU A 38 -8.62 -24.58 -11.96
N LEU A 39 -7.45 -24.16 -11.43
CA LEU A 39 -7.12 -24.18 -10.01
C LEU A 39 -8.11 -23.38 -9.14
N TRP A 40 -8.73 -22.33 -9.70
CA TRP A 40 -9.77 -21.53 -9.03
C TRP A 40 -11.20 -21.86 -9.49
N GLY A 41 -11.36 -22.97 -10.21
CA GLY A 41 -12.62 -23.38 -10.82
C GLY A 41 -12.72 -23.00 -12.30
N ARG A 42 -13.60 -23.69 -13.04
CA ARG A 42 -13.76 -23.51 -14.49
C ARG A 42 -14.11 -22.07 -14.84
N ARG A 43 -13.29 -21.45 -15.69
CA ARG A 43 -13.43 -20.04 -16.15
C ARG A 43 -13.37 -19.00 -15.03
N ALA A 44 -12.84 -19.36 -13.85
CA ALA A 44 -12.69 -18.40 -12.75
C ALA A 44 -11.53 -17.42 -12.98
N VAL A 45 -10.51 -17.84 -13.73
CA VAL A 45 -9.33 -17.03 -14.05
C VAL A 45 -9.01 -17.16 -15.53
N ASP A 46 -8.74 -16.03 -16.19
CA ASP A 46 -8.14 -16.05 -17.52
C ASP A 46 -6.64 -16.37 -17.39
N HIS A 47 -6.15 -17.33 -18.18
CA HIS A 47 -4.74 -17.77 -18.14
C HIS A 47 -3.74 -16.61 -18.22
N SER A 48 -4.09 -15.56 -18.98
CA SER A 48 -3.25 -14.36 -19.12
C SER A 48 -3.02 -13.61 -17.81
N ARG A 49 -3.90 -13.78 -16.80
CA ARG A 49 -3.74 -13.18 -15.46
C ARG A 49 -2.72 -13.90 -14.58
N LEU A 50 -2.18 -15.02 -15.04
CA LEU A 50 -1.11 -15.78 -14.38
C LEU A 50 0.27 -15.52 -15.00
N GLY A 51 0.37 -14.58 -15.95
CA GLY A 51 1.61 -14.19 -16.61
C GLY A 51 2.66 -13.56 -15.68
N TRP A 52 2.29 -13.21 -14.44
CA TRP A 52 3.23 -12.67 -13.45
C TRP A 52 4.35 -13.66 -13.11
N LEU A 53 4.08 -14.97 -13.20
CA LEU A 53 5.06 -16.04 -13.02
C LEU A 53 6.19 -16.01 -14.08
N ASP A 54 5.96 -15.37 -15.23
CA ASP A 54 6.98 -15.23 -16.29
C ASP A 54 7.80 -13.95 -16.19
N LEU A 55 7.38 -12.96 -15.40
CA LEU A 55 8.04 -11.66 -15.32
C LEU A 55 9.55 -11.72 -15.01
N PRO A 56 10.06 -12.65 -14.18
CA PRO A 56 11.50 -12.81 -13.99
C PRO A 56 12.30 -12.98 -15.30
N PHE A 57 11.68 -13.56 -16.33
CA PHE A 57 12.28 -13.76 -17.64
C PHE A 57 11.77 -12.77 -18.67
N ALA A 58 10.44 -12.57 -18.76
CA ALA A 58 9.80 -11.73 -19.76
C ALA A 58 10.23 -10.26 -19.64
N SER A 59 10.41 -9.77 -18.42
CA SER A 59 10.79 -8.37 -18.17
C SER A 59 12.23 -8.04 -18.56
N ARG A 60 13.08 -9.04 -18.88
CA ARG A 60 14.39 -8.75 -19.52
C ARG A 60 14.21 -8.14 -20.91
N GLY A 61 13.18 -8.58 -21.64
CA GLY A 61 12.81 -7.98 -22.92
C GLY A 61 12.33 -6.55 -22.76
N LEU A 62 11.59 -6.26 -21.67
CA LEU A 62 11.19 -4.91 -21.28
C LEU A 62 12.42 -4.02 -21.06
N LEU A 63 13.43 -4.45 -20.29
CA LEU A 63 14.64 -3.64 -20.04
C LEU A 63 15.31 -3.16 -21.34
N ASN A 64 15.45 -4.05 -22.33
CA ASN A 64 15.99 -3.70 -23.65
C ASN A 64 15.14 -2.61 -24.38
N GLN A 65 13.83 -2.59 -24.17
CA GLN A 65 12.95 -1.57 -24.74
C GLN A 65 13.09 -0.22 -24.05
N VAL A 66 13.44 -0.21 -22.75
CA VAL A 66 13.58 1.03 -21.96
C VAL A 66 14.98 1.63 -22.06
N ASP A 67 16.00 0.87 -22.48
CA ASP A 67 17.39 1.36 -22.55
C ASP A 67 17.53 2.68 -23.33
N GLY A 68 16.87 2.79 -24.48
CA GLY A 68 16.86 4.02 -25.27
C GLY A 68 16.20 5.19 -24.54
N LEU A 69 15.11 4.93 -23.82
CA LEU A 69 14.41 5.93 -23.02
C LEU A 69 15.26 6.42 -21.85
N VAL A 70 15.96 5.51 -21.16
CA VAL A 70 16.88 5.84 -20.06
C VAL A 70 18.05 6.68 -20.58
N ALA A 71 18.62 6.30 -21.73
CA ALA A 71 19.71 7.05 -22.34
C ALA A 71 19.28 8.46 -22.76
N GLU A 72 18.09 8.59 -23.36
CA GLU A 72 17.51 9.88 -23.74
C GLU A 72 17.25 10.76 -22.51
N ALA A 73 16.60 10.24 -21.47
CA ALA A 73 16.33 10.99 -20.24
C ALA A 73 17.63 11.52 -19.63
N ARG A 74 18.65 10.67 -19.47
CA ARG A 74 19.95 11.07 -18.94
C ARG A 74 20.65 12.12 -19.80
N TYR A 75 20.62 11.95 -21.12
CA TYR A 75 21.20 12.92 -22.06
C TYR A 75 20.52 14.29 -21.95
N SER A 76 19.21 14.30 -21.69
CA SER A 76 18.42 15.51 -21.44
C SER A 76 18.53 16.06 -20.01
N GLY A 77 19.38 15.49 -19.15
CA GLY A 77 19.50 15.90 -17.74
C GLY A 77 18.27 15.56 -16.89
N LEU A 78 17.45 14.62 -17.35
CA LEU A 78 16.25 14.13 -16.67
C LEU A 78 16.59 12.95 -15.76
N ASP A 79 17.05 13.25 -14.55
CA ASP A 79 17.47 12.26 -13.55
C ASP A 79 16.61 12.28 -12.27
N HIS A 80 15.62 13.17 -12.18
CA HIS A 80 14.60 13.12 -11.15
C HIS A 80 13.30 12.55 -11.73
N ILE A 81 12.93 11.35 -11.29
CA ILE A 81 11.72 10.66 -11.75
C ILE A 81 10.61 10.88 -10.75
N VAL A 82 9.53 11.52 -11.20
CA VAL A 82 8.31 11.66 -10.40
C VAL A 82 7.32 10.59 -10.85
N LEU A 83 7.06 9.59 -10.02
CA LEU A 83 6.05 8.57 -10.26
C LEU A 83 4.72 9.01 -9.64
N ILE A 84 3.74 9.31 -10.49
CA ILE A 84 2.36 9.56 -10.08
C ILE A 84 1.59 8.25 -10.18
N GLY A 85 1.26 7.67 -9.02
CA GLY A 85 0.57 6.38 -8.95
C GLY A 85 0.26 6.00 -7.52
N VAL A 86 -0.91 5.36 -7.33
CA VAL A 86 -1.32 4.78 -6.06
C VAL A 86 -1.31 3.27 -6.21
N GLY A 87 -0.68 2.58 -5.25
CA GLY A 87 -0.81 1.14 -5.11
C GLY A 87 0.51 0.37 -5.15
N ALA A 88 0.38 -0.94 -5.36
CA ALA A 88 1.46 -1.90 -5.16
C ALA A 88 2.65 -1.61 -6.07
N GLU A 89 2.40 -1.21 -7.32
CA GLU A 89 3.47 -0.98 -8.27
C GLU A 89 4.34 0.24 -7.92
N SER A 90 3.77 1.27 -7.28
CA SER A 90 4.53 2.41 -6.72
C SER A 90 5.43 1.96 -5.56
N TYR A 91 4.89 1.16 -4.64
CA TYR A 91 5.69 0.59 -3.54
C TYR A 91 6.78 -0.35 -4.05
N ALA A 92 6.52 -1.12 -5.11
CA ALA A 92 7.54 -1.96 -5.73
C ALA A 92 8.69 -1.12 -6.31
N ALA A 93 8.38 -0.03 -7.04
CA ALA A 93 9.40 0.88 -7.56
C ALA A 93 10.26 1.50 -6.43
N GLN A 94 9.64 1.91 -5.33
CA GLN A 94 10.35 2.42 -4.14
C GLN A 94 11.23 1.34 -3.51
N ALA A 95 10.70 0.12 -3.30
CA ALA A 95 11.45 -0.98 -2.71
C ALA A 95 12.68 -1.37 -3.54
N ILE A 96 12.58 -1.30 -4.88
CA ILE A 96 13.71 -1.51 -5.79
C ILE A 96 14.77 -0.42 -5.60
N MET A 97 14.36 0.85 -5.49
CA MET A 97 15.28 1.97 -5.28
C MET A 97 15.95 1.93 -3.90
N GLU A 98 15.21 1.59 -2.84
CA GLU A 98 15.74 1.39 -1.49
C GLU A 98 16.80 0.28 -1.46
N ALA A 99 16.49 -0.86 -2.07
CA ALA A 99 17.44 -1.98 -2.18
C ALA A 99 18.68 -1.62 -2.99
N HIS A 100 18.52 -0.85 -4.09
CA HIS A 100 19.63 -0.35 -4.89
C HIS A 100 20.55 0.56 -4.07
N ALA A 101 19.99 1.49 -3.31
CA ALA A 101 20.75 2.40 -2.45
C ALA A 101 21.51 1.66 -1.34
N ALA A 102 20.88 0.68 -0.69
CA ALA A 102 21.51 -0.15 0.33
C ALA A 102 22.67 -0.99 -0.23
N GLY A 103 22.50 -1.58 -1.42
CA GLY A 103 23.54 -2.35 -2.11
C GLY A 103 24.73 -1.48 -2.52
N GLY A 104 24.48 -0.24 -2.98
CA GLY A 104 25.54 0.72 -3.31
C GLY A 104 26.38 1.14 -2.09
N ALA A 105 25.73 1.38 -0.95
CA ALA A 105 26.39 1.72 0.30
C ALA A 105 27.24 0.56 0.86
N ALA A 106 26.76 -0.68 0.76
CA ALA A 106 27.48 -1.86 1.22
C ALA A 106 28.67 -2.25 0.32
N ALA A 107 28.62 -1.91 -0.97
CA ALA A 107 29.62 -2.37 -1.94
C ALA A 107 30.94 -1.59 -1.88
N GLY A 108 30.98 -0.36 -1.34
CA GLY A 108 32.22 0.43 -1.18
C GLY A 108 33.14 0.42 -2.41
N ARG A 109 32.59 0.26 -3.63
CA ARG A 109 33.35 -0.15 -4.82
C ARG A 109 34.21 1.01 -5.30
N PRO A 110 35.54 0.97 -5.14
CA PRO A 110 36.41 1.99 -5.72
C PRO A 110 36.38 1.79 -7.23
N GLY A 111 35.88 2.78 -7.98
CA GLY A 111 35.88 2.76 -9.45
C GLY A 111 34.62 2.21 -10.13
N ALA A 112 33.48 2.05 -9.42
CA ALA A 112 32.20 2.13 -10.12
C ALA A 112 32.12 3.53 -10.76
N PRO A 113 31.67 3.69 -12.02
CA PRO A 113 31.52 5.03 -12.59
C PRO A 113 30.70 5.86 -11.61
N ASP A 114 31.09 7.13 -11.40
CA ASP A 114 30.25 8.16 -10.80
C ASP A 114 28.98 8.28 -11.66
N ARG A 115 28.08 7.31 -11.56
CA ARG A 115 26.72 7.44 -12.06
C ARG A 115 26.05 8.22 -10.95
N PRO A 116 25.72 9.51 -11.13
CA PRO A 116 24.73 10.11 -10.26
C PRO A 116 23.51 9.19 -10.33
N ALA A 117 23.18 8.57 -9.20
CA ALA A 117 21.94 7.84 -9.09
C ALA A 117 20.83 8.86 -9.34
N GLY A 118 19.91 8.53 -10.24
CA GLY A 118 18.70 9.30 -10.34
C GLY A 118 17.90 9.16 -9.04
N GLU A 119 16.90 10.01 -8.89
CA GLU A 119 16.06 10.04 -7.70
C GLU A 119 14.62 9.69 -8.09
N LEU A 120 13.93 8.92 -7.25
CA LEU A 120 12.53 8.57 -7.43
C LEU A 120 11.70 9.25 -6.35
N THR A 121 10.77 10.12 -6.75
CA THR A 121 9.74 10.69 -5.89
C THR A 121 8.39 10.12 -6.28
N VAL A 122 7.68 9.51 -5.32
CA VAL A 122 6.32 9.01 -5.54
C VAL A 122 5.30 10.04 -5.07
N LEU A 123 4.28 10.29 -5.90
CA LEU A 123 3.13 11.12 -5.58
C LEU A 123 1.87 10.26 -5.61
N ASP A 124 1.33 9.98 -4.43
CA ASP A 124 0.23 9.06 -4.18
C ASP A 124 -1.02 9.75 -3.58
N GLY A 125 -0.97 11.07 -3.39
CA GLY A 125 -2.06 11.86 -2.78
C GLY A 125 -1.91 12.09 -1.28
N SER A 126 -0.98 11.41 -0.62
CA SER A 126 -0.88 11.33 0.84
C SER A 126 -0.54 12.68 1.48
N ASP A 127 0.47 13.37 0.95
CA ASP A 127 0.91 14.68 1.42
C ASP A 127 1.34 15.62 0.27
N THR A 128 1.80 16.81 0.65
CA THR A 128 2.30 17.86 -0.24
C THR A 128 3.82 18.03 -0.15
N ALA A 129 4.50 17.35 0.77
CA ALA A 129 5.95 17.45 0.96
C ALA A 129 6.70 16.82 -0.23
N ALA A 130 6.27 15.63 -0.67
CA ALA A 130 6.83 15.00 -1.87
C ALA A 130 6.59 15.85 -3.14
N LEU A 131 5.42 16.49 -3.24
CA LEU A 131 5.13 17.41 -4.34
C LEU A 131 6.02 18.65 -4.28
N ALA A 132 6.18 19.26 -3.11
CA ALA A 132 7.05 20.43 -2.93
C ALA A 132 8.50 20.11 -3.33
N PHE A 133 9.02 18.98 -2.86
CA PHE A 133 10.35 18.49 -3.23
C PHE A 133 10.52 18.33 -4.75
N ALA A 134 9.49 17.81 -5.42
CA ALA A 134 9.48 17.67 -6.87
C ALA A 134 9.40 19.01 -7.62
N MET A 135 8.66 19.99 -7.09
CA MET A 135 8.56 21.33 -7.68
C MET A 135 9.90 22.09 -7.65
N GLU A 136 10.79 21.79 -6.70
CA GLU A 136 12.14 22.40 -6.64
C GLU A 136 13.09 21.92 -7.75
N ARG A 137 12.75 20.83 -8.46
CA ARG A 137 13.65 20.11 -9.39
C ARG A 137 13.07 20.00 -10.81
N LEU A 138 12.15 20.89 -11.16
CA LEU A 138 11.37 20.79 -12.42
C LEU A 138 12.25 20.70 -13.68
N ASP A 139 13.38 21.39 -13.71
CA ASP A 139 14.31 21.40 -14.85
C ASP A 139 14.86 20.00 -15.18
N ARG A 140 15.00 19.14 -14.17
CA ARG A 140 15.54 17.78 -14.22
C ARG A 140 14.47 16.69 -14.10
N THR A 141 13.19 17.07 -14.08
CA THR A 141 12.10 16.14 -13.74
C THR A 141 11.46 15.48 -14.98
N LEU A 142 11.40 14.14 -14.98
CA LEU A 142 10.54 13.34 -15.85
C LEU A 142 9.37 12.80 -15.04
N VAL A 143 8.15 13.08 -15.48
CA VAL A 143 6.93 12.62 -14.81
C VAL A 143 6.43 11.33 -15.44
N VAL A 144 6.27 10.29 -14.63
CA VAL A 144 5.70 9.00 -15.03
C VAL A 144 4.31 8.88 -14.44
N LEU A 145 3.28 8.75 -15.27
CA LEU A 145 1.92 8.40 -14.85
C LEU A 145 1.71 6.91 -15.06
N ALA A 146 1.54 6.17 -13.97
CA ALA A 146 1.36 4.73 -14.01
C ALA A 146 -0.02 4.35 -13.44
N SER A 147 -0.89 3.81 -14.28
CA SER A 147 -2.20 3.30 -13.84
C SER A 147 -2.83 2.36 -14.87
N LYS A 148 -3.43 1.27 -14.39
CA LYS A 148 -4.23 0.33 -15.19
C LYS A 148 -5.67 0.81 -15.37
N ALA A 149 -6.30 1.24 -14.28
CA ALA A 149 -7.73 1.57 -14.23
C ALA A 149 -8.08 2.90 -14.93
N GLY A 150 -7.09 3.78 -15.12
CA GLY A 150 -7.27 5.09 -15.75
C GLY A 150 -6.71 6.24 -14.92
N VAL A 151 -7.17 7.45 -15.19
CA VAL A 151 -6.66 8.65 -14.52
C VAL A 151 -7.34 8.79 -13.15
N SER A 152 -6.61 8.59 -12.05
CA SER A 152 -7.12 8.87 -10.70
C SER A 152 -7.33 10.38 -10.49
N LEU A 153 -8.10 10.75 -9.46
CA LEU A 153 -8.33 12.15 -9.12
C LEU A 153 -7.03 12.88 -8.77
N GLU A 154 -6.17 12.21 -8.00
CA GLU A 154 -4.83 12.64 -7.62
C GLU A 154 -3.93 12.73 -8.86
N GLY A 155 -4.01 11.73 -9.74
CA GLY A 155 -3.25 11.67 -10.98
C GLY A 155 -3.51 12.86 -11.90
N ASP A 156 -4.79 13.19 -12.13
CA ASP A 156 -5.14 14.39 -12.91
C ASP A 156 -4.72 15.68 -12.20
N ALA A 157 -4.87 15.75 -10.87
CA ALA A 157 -4.51 16.94 -10.10
C ALA A 157 -3.00 17.23 -10.19
N TYR A 158 -2.15 16.25 -9.90
CA TYR A 158 -0.70 16.41 -9.99
C TYR A 158 -0.26 16.72 -11.41
N ARG A 159 -0.79 16.01 -12.41
CA ARG A 159 -0.48 16.31 -13.82
C ARG A 159 -0.78 17.76 -14.17
N ARG A 160 -1.93 18.30 -13.76
CA ARG A 160 -2.31 19.71 -14.00
C ARG A 160 -1.33 20.68 -13.34
N ILE A 161 -0.90 20.37 -12.13
CA ILE A 161 0.10 21.17 -11.39
C ILE A 161 1.43 21.17 -12.16
N PHE A 162 1.96 20.00 -12.55
CA PHE A 162 3.20 19.91 -13.33
C PHE A 162 3.09 20.63 -14.68
N VAL A 163 2.00 20.44 -15.42
CA VAL A 163 1.78 21.15 -16.70
C VAL A 163 1.75 22.67 -16.50
N GLY A 164 1.11 23.16 -15.44
CA GLY A 164 1.13 24.57 -15.07
C GLY A 164 2.55 25.07 -14.79
N ALA A 165 3.27 24.37 -13.92
CA ALA A 165 4.62 24.73 -13.52
C ALA A 165 5.61 24.71 -14.70
N PHE A 166 5.56 23.71 -15.58
CA PHE A 166 6.40 23.69 -16.78
C PHE A 166 6.05 24.83 -17.75
N ARG A 167 4.77 25.20 -17.86
CA ARG A 167 4.37 26.35 -18.69
C ARG A 167 4.86 27.67 -18.11
N GLU A 168 4.89 27.82 -16.79
CA GLU A 168 5.48 28.99 -16.12
C GLU A 168 6.99 29.11 -16.36
N LEU A 169 7.68 27.97 -16.57
CA LEU A 169 9.08 27.95 -17.03
C LEU A 169 9.25 28.29 -18.52
N GLY A 170 8.18 28.63 -19.23
CA GLY A 170 8.21 29.04 -20.64
C GLY A 170 8.25 27.87 -21.63
N MET A 171 8.01 26.63 -21.18
CA MET A 171 8.00 25.46 -22.06
C MET A 171 6.77 25.47 -22.99
N SER A 172 6.97 25.13 -24.26
CA SER A 172 5.90 24.89 -25.22
C SER A 172 5.14 23.59 -24.92
N ASP A 173 3.91 23.44 -25.42
CA ASP A 173 3.10 22.24 -25.19
C ASP A 173 3.83 20.94 -25.63
N ARG A 174 4.66 21.02 -26.69
CA ARG A 174 5.47 19.89 -27.16
C ARG A 174 6.58 19.53 -26.16
N GLU A 175 7.27 20.52 -25.61
CA GLU A 175 8.32 20.29 -24.63
C GLU A 175 7.72 19.78 -23.31
N ILE A 176 6.59 20.33 -22.88
CA ILE A 176 5.82 19.83 -21.73
C ILE A 176 5.46 18.37 -21.96
N ALA A 177 4.90 18.01 -23.13
CA ALA A 177 4.54 16.64 -23.44
C ALA A 177 5.74 15.67 -23.38
N SER A 178 6.94 16.12 -23.73
CA SER A 178 8.17 15.32 -23.61
C SER A 178 8.64 15.07 -22.16
N ARG A 179 8.12 15.82 -21.18
CA ARG A 179 8.34 15.59 -19.75
C ARG A 179 7.41 14.52 -19.16
N PHE A 180 6.53 13.91 -19.96
CA PHE A 180 5.58 12.89 -19.49
C PHE A 180 5.79 11.53 -20.19
N LEU A 181 5.86 10.49 -19.37
CA LEU A 181 5.74 9.09 -19.76
C LEU A 181 4.46 8.51 -19.14
N VAL A 182 3.71 7.74 -19.91
CA VAL A 182 2.50 7.06 -19.46
C VAL A 182 2.65 5.56 -19.61
N ILE A 183 2.48 4.85 -18.49
CA ILE A 183 2.49 3.39 -18.37
C ILE A 183 1.04 2.96 -18.07
N THR A 184 0.36 2.42 -19.06
CA THR A 184 -1.07 2.09 -18.97
C THR A 184 -1.47 1.06 -20.01
N ASP A 185 -2.63 0.44 -19.81
CA ASP A 185 -3.12 -0.62 -20.70
C ASP A 185 -3.65 -0.10 -22.04
N HIS A 186 -3.48 -0.91 -23.10
CA HIS A 186 -4.00 -0.57 -24.41
C HIS A 186 -5.53 -0.39 -24.37
N GLY A 187 -6.05 0.70 -24.96
CA GLY A 187 -7.48 1.04 -24.89
C GLY A 187 -7.99 1.55 -23.54
N SER A 188 -7.13 1.78 -22.54
CA SER A 188 -7.57 2.37 -21.27
C SER A 188 -7.93 3.86 -21.44
N PRO A 189 -8.75 4.44 -20.54
CA PRO A 189 -9.00 5.88 -20.54
C PRO A 189 -7.72 6.73 -20.45
N LEU A 190 -6.70 6.26 -19.72
CA LEU A 190 -5.41 6.94 -19.60
C LEU A 190 -4.58 6.83 -20.90
N HIS A 191 -4.72 5.74 -21.66
CA HIS A 191 -4.10 5.60 -22.98
C HIS A 191 -4.65 6.66 -23.95
N ASP A 192 -5.96 6.73 -24.11
CA ASP A 192 -6.57 7.72 -25.02
C ASP A 192 -6.24 9.15 -24.59
N PHE A 193 -6.27 9.41 -23.28
CA PHE A 193 -5.85 10.68 -22.71
C PHE A 193 -4.41 11.04 -23.05
N ALA A 194 -3.47 10.10 -22.88
CA ALA A 194 -2.07 10.32 -23.20
C ALA A 194 -1.86 10.63 -24.69
N ARG A 195 -2.60 9.95 -25.59
CA ARG A 195 -2.54 10.20 -27.04
C ARG A 195 -3.01 11.61 -27.38
N GLN A 196 -4.11 12.04 -26.77
CA GLN A 196 -4.68 13.37 -26.98
C GLN A 196 -3.72 14.49 -26.51
N ASN A 197 -2.95 14.25 -25.45
CA ASN A 197 -1.99 15.22 -24.93
C ASN A 197 -0.58 15.08 -25.55
N GLY A 198 -0.38 14.14 -26.47
CA GLY A 198 0.93 13.90 -27.11
C GLY A 198 1.99 13.35 -26.17
N TYR A 199 1.60 12.77 -25.03
CA TYR A 199 2.52 12.17 -24.08
C TYR A 199 3.12 10.89 -24.66
N ARG A 200 4.36 10.57 -24.24
CA ARG A 200 4.95 9.28 -24.59
C ARG A 200 4.18 8.18 -23.89
N ILE A 201 3.69 7.22 -24.67
CA ILE A 201 2.99 6.04 -24.16
C ILE A 201 3.86 4.84 -24.47
N GLY A 202 4.03 3.95 -23.51
CA GLY A 202 4.70 2.68 -23.76
C GLY A 202 4.54 1.71 -22.61
N LEU A 203 4.88 0.45 -22.89
CA LEU A 203 5.13 -0.60 -21.90
C LEU A 203 3.86 -0.94 -21.09
N THR A 204 3.07 -1.89 -21.59
CA THR A 204 1.83 -2.36 -20.96
C THR A 204 1.92 -3.85 -20.70
N ASP A 205 1.27 -4.26 -19.62
CA ASP A 205 1.06 -5.65 -19.27
C ASP A 205 -0.45 -5.87 -19.03
N PRO A 206 -1.28 -5.85 -20.10
CA PRO A 206 -2.73 -5.62 -20.00
C PRO A 206 -3.51 -6.73 -19.30
N TYR A 207 -2.88 -7.89 -19.13
CA TYR A 207 -3.49 -9.04 -18.48
C TYR A 207 -3.02 -9.23 -17.05
N LEU A 208 -1.98 -8.53 -16.59
CA LEU A 208 -1.49 -8.68 -15.23
C LEU A 208 -2.47 -8.05 -14.22
N PRO A 209 -2.85 -8.77 -13.15
CA PRO A 209 -3.44 -8.15 -11.98
C PRO A 209 -2.49 -7.07 -11.43
N GLY A 210 -2.99 -5.88 -11.08
CA GLY A 210 -2.13 -4.78 -10.58
C GLY A 210 -1.24 -5.18 -9.40
N HIS A 211 -1.83 -5.85 -8.41
CA HIS A 211 -1.13 -6.30 -7.21
C HIS A 211 -0.15 -7.48 -7.43
N PHE A 212 -0.15 -8.15 -8.58
CA PHE A 212 0.79 -9.22 -8.95
C PHE A 212 1.74 -8.77 -10.08
N GLY A 213 2.26 -7.55 -9.96
CA GLY A 213 2.98 -6.88 -11.04
C GLY A 213 4.24 -6.17 -10.60
N ALA A 214 4.88 -6.55 -9.49
CA ALA A 214 6.05 -5.84 -8.99
C ALA A 214 7.19 -5.78 -10.03
N LEU A 215 7.38 -6.87 -10.77
CA LEU A 215 8.39 -7.01 -11.83
C LEU A 215 7.83 -6.66 -13.23
N SER A 216 6.71 -5.96 -13.31
CA SER A 216 6.11 -5.51 -14.57
C SER A 216 6.65 -4.14 -15.02
N ALA A 217 6.16 -3.62 -16.15
CA ALA A 217 6.47 -2.25 -16.59
C ALA A 217 6.15 -1.20 -15.52
N TYR A 218 5.08 -1.40 -14.75
CA TYR A 218 4.62 -0.46 -13.73
C TYR A 218 5.60 -0.29 -12.56
N GLY A 219 6.23 -1.38 -12.11
CA GLY A 219 7.21 -1.34 -11.01
C GLY A 219 8.64 -1.10 -11.49
N LEU A 220 9.06 -1.72 -12.60
CA LEU A 220 10.45 -1.67 -13.06
C LEU A 220 10.80 -0.37 -13.76
N VAL A 221 9.95 0.13 -14.65
CA VAL A 221 10.31 1.27 -15.52
C VAL A 221 10.62 2.53 -14.71
N PRO A 222 9.81 2.95 -13.71
CA PRO A 222 10.13 4.12 -12.90
C PRO A 222 11.47 3.96 -12.15
N ALA A 223 11.72 2.78 -11.58
CA ALA A 223 12.96 2.50 -10.84
C ALA A 223 14.19 2.49 -11.77
N VAL A 224 14.09 1.88 -12.94
CA VAL A 224 15.18 1.83 -13.94
C VAL A 224 15.49 3.22 -14.51
N LEU A 225 14.45 4.04 -14.76
CA LEU A 225 14.63 5.45 -15.14
C LEU A 225 15.35 6.23 -14.03
N ALA A 226 15.04 5.95 -12.77
CA ALA A 226 15.74 6.52 -11.61
C ALA A 226 17.12 5.89 -11.36
N GLY A 227 17.51 4.86 -12.12
CA GLY A 227 18.86 4.32 -12.15
C GLY A 227 19.07 2.99 -11.44
N ALA A 228 18.01 2.32 -10.98
CA ALA A 228 18.12 0.97 -10.43
C ALA A 228 18.69 -0.04 -11.42
N ASP A 229 19.48 -0.99 -10.91
CA ASP A 229 19.89 -2.17 -11.68
C ASP A 229 18.84 -3.29 -11.56
N ALA A 230 17.93 -3.33 -12.53
CA ALA A 230 16.90 -4.36 -12.59
C ALA A 230 17.39 -5.72 -13.11
N ASN A 231 18.60 -5.84 -13.67
CA ASN A 231 19.08 -7.15 -14.16
C ASN A 231 19.33 -8.11 -13.01
N THR A 232 20.06 -7.66 -11.99
CA THR A 232 20.30 -8.43 -10.76
C THR A 232 18.98 -8.81 -10.09
N LEU A 233 18.04 -7.86 -10.01
CA LEU A 233 16.69 -8.09 -9.47
C LEU A 233 15.94 -9.23 -10.21
N LEU A 234 15.97 -9.23 -11.54
CA LEU A 234 15.31 -10.26 -12.35
C LEU A 234 16.04 -11.61 -12.27
N GLU A 235 17.36 -11.61 -12.15
CA GLU A 235 18.14 -12.83 -11.90
C GLU A 235 17.81 -13.48 -10.56
N ASP A 236 17.72 -12.67 -9.50
CA ASP A 236 17.29 -13.10 -8.18
C ASP A 236 15.90 -13.74 -8.23
N ALA A 237 14.93 -13.07 -8.86
CA ALA A 237 13.58 -13.61 -9.04
C ALA A 237 13.58 -14.91 -9.86
N ALA A 238 14.33 -14.96 -10.95
CA ALA A 238 14.40 -16.12 -11.84
C ALA A 238 14.99 -17.35 -11.15
N SER A 239 15.89 -17.14 -10.18
CA SER A 239 16.51 -18.23 -9.41
C SER A 239 15.53 -18.99 -8.53
N LEU A 240 14.39 -18.37 -8.16
CA LEU A 240 13.32 -18.97 -7.36
C LEU A 240 12.37 -19.85 -8.21
N VAL A 241 12.22 -19.55 -9.50
CA VAL A 241 11.22 -20.22 -10.37
C VAL A 241 11.30 -21.75 -10.32
N PRO A 242 12.48 -22.41 -10.36
CA PRO A 242 12.57 -23.86 -10.32
C PRO A 242 12.07 -24.52 -9.02
N SER A 243 11.92 -23.78 -7.92
CA SER A 243 11.35 -24.34 -6.68
C SER A 243 9.83 -24.26 -6.63
N LEU A 244 9.20 -23.37 -7.42
CA LEU A 244 7.76 -23.08 -7.29
C LEU A 244 6.86 -24.29 -7.60
N SER A 245 7.28 -25.20 -8.48
CA SER A 245 6.49 -26.40 -8.80
C SER A 245 6.74 -27.59 -7.85
N LYS A 246 7.69 -27.47 -6.91
CA LYS A 246 8.07 -28.59 -6.05
C LYS A 246 7.10 -28.74 -4.87
N GLU A 247 6.89 -29.98 -4.44
CA GLU A 247 6.11 -30.34 -3.26
C GLU A 247 6.92 -30.14 -1.97
N GLU A 248 8.23 -30.36 -2.05
CA GLU A 248 9.23 -30.13 -0.98
C GLU A 248 10.19 -29.00 -1.39
N ASP A 249 10.89 -28.40 -0.43
CA ASP A 249 11.86 -27.31 -0.65
C ASP A 249 11.30 -26.13 -1.48
N ASN A 250 10.04 -25.81 -1.25
CA ASN A 250 9.32 -24.72 -1.91
C ASN A 250 8.99 -23.61 -0.90
N PRO A 251 9.83 -22.56 -0.78
CA PRO A 251 9.64 -21.51 0.23
C PRO A 251 8.37 -20.68 -0.02
N GLY A 252 7.97 -20.49 -1.28
CA GLY A 252 6.71 -19.82 -1.61
C GLY A 252 5.50 -20.62 -1.16
N LEU A 253 5.54 -21.94 -1.32
CA LEU A 253 4.51 -22.84 -0.81
C LEU A 253 4.45 -22.84 0.72
N LEU A 254 5.61 -22.91 1.39
CA LEU A 254 5.68 -22.87 2.85
C LEU A 254 5.13 -21.55 3.40
N LEU A 255 5.52 -20.41 2.83
CA LEU A 255 5.00 -19.12 3.25
C LEU A 255 3.50 -19.00 3.00
N GLY A 256 3.01 -19.47 1.84
CA GLY A 256 1.58 -19.50 1.54
C GLY A 256 0.79 -20.40 2.51
N ALA A 257 1.36 -21.53 2.92
CA ALA A 257 0.79 -22.42 3.92
C ALA A 257 0.78 -21.80 5.33
N VAL A 258 1.83 -21.06 5.71
CA VAL A 258 1.85 -20.25 6.93
C VAL A 258 0.70 -19.23 6.91
N LEU A 259 0.66 -18.37 5.90
CA LEU A 259 -0.32 -17.28 5.82
C LEU A 259 -1.76 -17.80 5.75
N GLY A 260 -2.03 -18.72 4.83
CA GLY A 260 -3.37 -19.26 4.60
C GLY A 260 -3.81 -20.22 5.70
N GLY A 261 -2.93 -21.10 6.17
CA GLY A 261 -3.22 -22.08 7.21
C GLY A 261 -3.49 -21.41 8.56
N CYS A 262 -2.68 -20.41 8.94
CA CYS A 262 -2.92 -19.63 10.15
C CYS A 262 -4.21 -18.80 10.08
N ALA A 263 -4.56 -18.28 8.91
CA ALA A 263 -5.78 -17.48 8.72
C ALA A 263 -7.07 -18.33 8.60
N GLN A 264 -6.97 -19.66 8.51
CA GLN A 264 -8.14 -20.54 8.59
C GLN A 264 -8.62 -20.70 10.03
N GLN A 265 -9.94 -20.68 10.22
CA GLN A 265 -10.57 -21.02 11.51
C GLN A 265 -10.53 -22.55 11.70
N GLY A 266 -9.67 -23.03 12.60
CA GLY A 266 -9.60 -24.45 12.97
C GLY A 266 -10.66 -24.84 14.01
N PRO A 267 -10.95 -26.14 14.22
CA PRO A 267 -11.88 -26.61 15.25
C PRO A 267 -11.33 -26.35 16.66
N GLY A 268 -11.57 -25.14 17.19
CA GLY A 268 -11.18 -24.72 18.54
C GLY A 268 -10.03 -23.69 18.61
N GLY A 269 -9.51 -23.21 17.48
CA GLY A 269 -8.44 -22.21 17.42
C GLY A 269 -8.93 -20.84 16.94
N ILE A 270 -8.22 -19.77 17.32
CA ILE A 270 -8.46 -18.42 16.80
C ILE A 270 -7.70 -18.28 15.48
N ALA A 271 -8.38 -17.89 14.39
CA ALA A 271 -7.66 -17.59 13.14
C ALA A 271 -6.65 -16.46 13.37
N ARG A 272 -5.42 -16.69 12.92
CA ARG A 272 -4.31 -15.73 12.97
C ARG A 272 -4.17 -15.02 11.63
N ASP A 273 -5.21 -14.27 11.26
CA ASP A 273 -5.33 -13.50 10.00
C ASP A 273 -4.61 -12.13 10.05
N LYS A 274 -3.89 -11.85 11.14
CA LYS A 274 -3.12 -10.61 11.33
C LYS A 274 -1.63 -10.92 11.33
N VAL A 275 -0.89 -10.26 10.45
CA VAL A 275 0.55 -10.45 10.26
C VAL A 275 1.28 -9.20 10.74
N VAL A 276 2.21 -9.33 11.68
CA VAL A 276 3.14 -8.23 12.00
C VAL A 276 4.40 -8.41 11.16
N LEU A 277 4.63 -7.49 10.22
CA LEU A 277 5.83 -7.47 9.39
C LEU A 277 6.96 -6.76 10.14
N ARG A 278 8.15 -7.36 10.15
CA ARG A 278 9.37 -6.78 10.72
C ARG A 278 10.43 -6.71 9.66
N GLU A 279 10.96 -5.52 9.43
CA GLU A 279 12.03 -5.28 8.47
C GLU A 279 13.21 -4.60 9.18
N PRO A 280 14.47 -5.04 8.96
CA PRO A 280 15.65 -4.41 9.51
C PRO A 280 15.73 -2.93 9.10
N GLY A 281 15.94 -2.05 10.06
CA GLY A 281 15.96 -0.60 9.83
C GLY A 281 14.58 0.06 9.94
N GLY A 282 13.52 -0.71 10.14
CA GLY A 282 12.14 -0.23 10.22
C GLY A 282 11.34 -0.57 8.97
N PRO A 283 10.04 -0.24 8.94
CA PRO A 283 9.17 -0.51 7.81
C PRO A 283 9.63 0.29 6.58
N GLY A 284 9.99 -0.41 5.50
CA GLY A 284 10.33 0.17 4.20
C GLY A 284 9.25 -0.06 3.15
N ALA A 285 9.55 0.32 1.91
CA ALA A 285 8.62 0.17 0.79
C ALA A 285 8.31 -1.31 0.47
N LEU A 286 9.23 -2.24 0.78
CA LEU A 286 8.97 -3.68 0.63
C LEU A 286 7.85 -4.14 1.58
N SER A 287 7.90 -3.75 2.85
CA SER A 287 6.84 -4.06 3.82
C SER A 287 5.49 -3.46 3.42
N ALA A 288 5.48 -2.23 2.89
CA ALA A 288 4.26 -1.59 2.36
C ALA A 288 3.70 -2.35 1.14
N TRP A 289 4.57 -2.77 0.21
CA TRP A 289 4.20 -3.58 -0.94
C TRP A 289 3.61 -4.94 -0.52
N VAL A 290 4.26 -5.68 0.38
CA VAL A 290 3.76 -6.95 0.92
C VAL A 290 2.40 -6.76 1.59
N SER A 291 2.25 -5.70 2.39
CA SER A 291 1.01 -5.38 3.08
C SER A 291 -0.15 -5.20 2.10
N GLN A 292 0.07 -4.44 1.03
CA GLN A 292 -0.93 -4.26 -0.01
C GLN A 292 -1.23 -5.55 -0.78
N LEU A 293 -0.19 -6.30 -1.17
CA LEU A 293 -0.34 -7.57 -1.88
C LEU A 293 -1.24 -8.54 -1.09
N LEU A 294 -0.98 -8.71 0.22
CA LEU A 294 -1.79 -9.56 1.08
C LEU A 294 -3.22 -9.04 1.19
N ALA A 295 -3.40 -7.76 1.48
CA ALA A 295 -4.71 -7.15 1.65
C ALA A 295 -5.57 -7.29 0.39
N VAL A 296 -5.02 -6.98 -0.79
CA VAL A 296 -5.73 -7.05 -2.08
C VAL A 296 -5.89 -8.49 -2.56
N GLY A 297 -4.87 -9.33 -2.40
CA GLY A 297 -4.84 -10.70 -2.88
C GLY A 297 -5.74 -11.64 -2.08
N THR A 298 -6.01 -11.33 -0.81
CA THR A 298 -6.79 -12.22 0.07
C THR A 298 -8.08 -11.61 0.61
N GLY A 299 -8.18 -10.27 0.68
CA GLY A 299 -9.29 -9.55 1.30
C GLY A 299 -10.58 -9.55 0.48
N ARG A 300 -11.35 -10.65 0.52
CA ARG A 300 -12.64 -10.80 -0.15
C ARG A 300 -13.53 -11.82 0.57
N ARG A 301 -14.84 -11.73 0.35
CA ARG A 301 -15.85 -12.72 0.80
C ARG A 301 -15.74 -13.06 2.30
N GLY A 302 -15.48 -12.07 3.15
CA GLY A 302 -15.40 -12.29 4.60
C GLY A 302 -14.08 -12.90 5.07
N ARG A 303 -13.05 -12.95 4.22
CA ARG A 303 -11.74 -13.55 4.50
C ARG A 303 -10.63 -12.62 4.05
N GLY A 304 -9.44 -12.79 4.61
CA GLY A 304 -8.25 -12.06 4.18
C GLY A 304 -7.23 -11.95 5.29
N VAL A 305 -6.00 -11.61 4.89
CA VAL A 305 -4.87 -11.38 5.77
C VAL A 305 -4.57 -9.89 5.77
N VAL A 306 -4.45 -9.30 6.96
CA VAL A 306 -4.08 -7.90 7.14
C VAL A 306 -2.70 -7.81 7.77
N ALA A 307 -1.83 -7.01 7.16
CA ALA A 307 -0.48 -6.78 7.66
C ALA A 307 -0.40 -5.51 8.52
N PHE A 308 0.49 -5.53 9.49
CA PHE A 308 0.72 -4.47 10.47
C PHE A 308 2.21 -4.21 10.63
N GLU A 309 2.55 -2.98 10.94
CA GLU A 309 3.85 -2.63 11.49
C GLU A 309 3.91 -2.95 12.99
N PRO A 310 5.11 -3.11 13.58
CA PRO A 310 5.24 -3.34 15.01
C PRO A 310 4.73 -2.14 15.81
N SER A 311 3.68 -2.35 16.62
CA SER A 311 3.02 -1.29 17.40
C SER A 311 3.84 -0.75 18.58
N GLY A 312 5.10 -1.18 18.75
CA GLY A 312 5.98 -0.78 19.85
C GLY A 312 5.53 -1.24 21.26
N CYS A 313 4.41 -1.96 21.36
CA CYS A 313 3.95 -2.58 22.60
C CYS A 313 4.53 -3.98 22.78
N ARG A 314 4.90 -4.31 24.02
CA ARG A 314 5.30 -5.67 24.41
C ARG A 314 4.04 -6.49 24.70
N GLY A 315 3.72 -7.44 23.83
CA GLY A 315 2.60 -8.35 24.00
C GLY A 315 2.38 -9.21 22.75
N SER A 316 1.99 -10.46 22.94
CA SER A 316 1.51 -11.32 21.87
C SER A 316 -0.01 -11.25 21.81
N PHE A 317 -0.57 -11.08 20.62
CA PHE A 317 -2.02 -11.22 20.40
C PHE A 317 -2.26 -12.62 19.85
N PRO A 318 -3.26 -13.36 20.36
CA PRO A 318 -3.44 -14.77 20.02
C PRO A 318 -3.78 -15.04 18.55
N ASP A 319 -4.26 -14.01 17.85
CA ASP A 319 -4.63 -13.99 16.44
C ASP A 319 -3.63 -13.23 15.57
N VAL A 320 -2.43 -12.96 16.09
CA VAL A 320 -1.34 -12.33 15.36
C VAL A 320 -0.18 -13.31 15.28
N HIS A 321 0.50 -13.31 14.13
CA HIS A 321 1.81 -13.94 13.99
C HIS A 321 2.82 -12.97 13.35
N GLY A 322 4.08 -13.10 13.73
CA GLY A 322 5.17 -12.25 13.26
C GLY A 322 5.88 -12.85 12.05
N VAL A 323 6.15 -12.02 11.04
CA VAL A 323 6.99 -12.35 9.90
C VAL A 323 8.13 -11.34 9.78
N ALA A 324 9.37 -11.82 9.80
CA ALA A 324 10.55 -11.01 9.61
C ALA A 324 11.08 -11.12 8.17
N LEU A 325 11.36 -9.98 7.54
CA LEU A 325 11.96 -9.87 6.21
C LEU A 325 13.47 -9.68 6.35
N ASN A 326 14.28 -10.62 5.86
CA ASN A 326 15.74 -10.58 5.93
C ASN A 326 16.33 -10.23 7.32
N PRO A 327 15.90 -10.90 8.42
CA PRO A 327 16.40 -10.57 9.75
C PRO A 327 17.92 -10.78 9.86
N PRO A 328 18.64 -9.96 10.65
CA PRO A 328 20.09 -10.12 10.85
C PRO A 328 20.45 -11.45 11.54
N SER A 329 19.53 -12.04 12.30
CA SER A 329 19.66 -13.39 12.85
C SER A 329 18.28 -14.02 13.04
N ALA A 330 18.02 -15.13 12.35
CA ALA A 330 16.78 -15.89 12.53
C ALA A 330 16.59 -16.46 13.94
N ALA A 331 17.68 -16.62 14.71
CA ALA A 331 17.65 -17.14 16.07
C ALA A 331 17.26 -16.09 17.14
N HIS A 332 17.40 -14.80 16.84
CA HIS A 332 17.19 -13.69 17.80
C HIS A 332 15.99 -12.79 17.46
N ASP A 333 15.28 -13.08 16.37
CA ASP A 333 14.03 -12.38 16.06
C ASP A 333 12.90 -12.94 16.92
N ASP A 334 11.99 -12.11 17.41
CA ASP A 334 10.77 -12.52 18.14
C ASP A 334 9.66 -12.99 17.19
N SER A 335 9.94 -13.05 15.88
CA SER A 335 8.97 -13.47 14.85
C SER A 335 8.80 -14.99 14.79
N ASP A 336 7.62 -15.42 14.35
CA ASP A 336 7.29 -16.84 14.14
C ASP A 336 7.90 -17.37 12.85
N THR A 337 7.98 -16.50 11.82
CA THR A 337 8.50 -16.83 10.50
C THR A 337 9.54 -15.81 10.05
N ALA A 338 10.61 -16.28 9.41
CA ALA A 338 11.63 -15.45 8.78
C ALA A 338 11.69 -15.76 7.28
N VAL A 339 11.62 -14.72 6.44
CA VAL A 339 11.75 -14.80 4.98
C VAL A 339 13.09 -14.20 4.59
N LEU A 340 14.02 -15.06 4.20
CA LEU A 340 15.35 -14.69 3.73
C LEU A 340 15.32 -14.75 2.21
N ALA A 341 15.50 -13.62 1.52
CA ALA A 341 15.58 -13.57 0.06
C ALA A 341 16.05 -12.18 -0.40
N PRO A 342 16.84 -12.08 -1.49
CA PRO A 342 17.07 -10.79 -2.14
C PRO A 342 15.76 -10.21 -2.66
N VAL A 343 15.70 -8.88 -2.81
CA VAL A 343 14.44 -8.15 -3.11
C VAL A 343 13.73 -8.66 -4.38
N GLY A 344 14.49 -9.08 -5.40
CA GLY A 344 13.91 -9.65 -6.62
C GLY A 344 13.18 -10.96 -6.38
N ALA A 345 13.78 -11.85 -5.59
CA ALA A 345 13.16 -13.10 -5.16
C ALA A 345 12.01 -12.86 -4.17
N GLN A 346 12.09 -11.85 -3.30
CA GLN A 346 10.98 -11.49 -2.39
C GLN A 346 9.69 -11.20 -3.17
N PHE A 347 9.76 -10.43 -4.26
CA PHE A 347 8.58 -10.13 -5.06
C PHE A 347 7.86 -11.39 -5.55
N LEU A 348 8.58 -12.29 -6.22
CA LEU A 348 7.98 -13.52 -6.73
C LEU A 348 7.55 -14.48 -5.62
N LEU A 349 8.32 -14.56 -4.53
CA LEU A 349 8.03 -15.41 -3.37
C LEU A 349 6.71 -14.99 -2.72
N TRP A 350 6.53 -13.71 -2.43
CA TRP A 350 5.33 -13.18 -1.81
C TRP A 350 4.11 -13.23 -2.73
N GLU A 351 4.27 -12.95 -4.02
CA GLU A 351 3.19 -13.12 -5.02
C GLU A 351 2.72 -14.59 -5.02
N TYR A 352 3.64 -15.54 -5.14
CA TYR A 352 3.31 -16.97 -5.09
C TYR A 352 2.66 -17.39 -3.77
N ALA A 353 3.21 -16.96 -2.63
CA ALA A 353 2.67 -17.26 -1.31
C ALA A 353 1.26 -16.69 -1.13
N THR A 354 0.99 -15.49 -1.65
CA THR A 354 -0.33 -14.85 -1.60
C THR A 354 -1.35 -15.61 -2.46
N ALA A 355 -0.93 -16.12 -3.63
CA ALA A 355 -1.80 -16.94 -4.46
C ALA A 355 -2.19 -18.26 -3.78
N VAL A 356 -1.20 -18.93 -3.15
CA VAL A 356 -1.42 -20.14 -2.35
C VAL A 356 -2.31 -19.86 -1.13
N ALA A 357 -2.04 -18.79 -0.39
CA ALA A 357 -2.83 -18.39 0.78
C ALA A 357 -4.28 -18.07 0.38
N GLY A 358 -4.48 -17.35 -0.72
CA GLY A 358 -5.81 -17.07 -1.27
C GLY A 358 -6.58 -18.35 -1.60
N TRP A 359 -5.92 -19.32 -2.24
CA TRP A 359 -6.53 -20.61 -2.54
C TRP A 359 -6.95 -21.37 -1.27
N LEU A 360 -6.08 -21.44 -0.25
CA LEU A 360 -6.42 -22.02 1.06
C LEU A 360 -7.60 -21.31 1.71
N LEU A 361 -7.63 -19.98 1.62
CA LEU A 361 -8.72 -19.17 2.09
C LEU A 361 -9.97 -19.25 1.20
N GLY A 362 -9.98 -20.03 0.12
CA GLY A 362 -11.13 -20.15 -0.78
C GLY A 362 -11.51 -18.83 -1.46
N VAL A 363 -10.54 -17.93 -1.62
CA VAL A 363 -10.67 -16.68 -2.38
C VAL A 363 -9.83 -16.76 -3.64
N ASN A 364 -10.25 -16.04 -4.68
CA ASN A 364 -9.48 -15.92 -5.91
C ASN A 364 -8.77 -14.55 -5.91
N PRO A 365 -7.43 -14.51 -5.76
CA PRO A 365 -6.66 -13.27 -5.80
C PRO A 365 -6.83 -12.52 -7.12
N PHE A 366 -7.13 -13.26 -8.19
CA PHE A 366 -7.27 -12.77 -9.55
C PHE A 366 -8.74 -12.49 -9.92
N GLU A 367 -9.65 -12.29 -8.96
CA GLU A 367 -10.95 -11.72 -9.27
C GLU A 367 -10.81 -10.21 -9.54
N THR A 368 -11.44 -9.72 -10.61
CA THR A 368 -11.56 -8.28 -10.85
C THR A 368 -12.55 -7.67 -9.87
N GLY A 369 -12.21 -6.51 -9.29
CA GLY A 369 -13.17 -5.67 -8.57
C GLY A 369 -13.18 -5.87 -7.07
N ALA A 370 -12.20 -5.27 -6.37
CA ALA A 370 -12.55 -4.73 -5.06
C ALA A 370 -13.43 -3.51 -5.33
N THR A 371 -14.76 -3.66 -5.24
CA THR A 371 -15.68 -2.54 -5.44
C THR A 371 -15.41 -1.44 -4.43
N ALA A 372 -14.85 -1.81 -3.28
CA ALA A 372 -14.64 -0.94 -2.15
C ALA A 372 -13.65 0.23 -2.37
N VAL A 373 -12.70 0.10 -3.33
CA VAL A 373 -11.80 1.21 -3.71
C VAL A 373 -12.49 2.15 -4.69
N ALA A 374 -13.08 1.59 -5.76
CA ALA A 374 -13.78 2.36 -6.79
C ALA A 374 -14.99 3.12 -6.21
N GLU A 375 -15.75 2.51 -5.31
CA GLU A 375 -16.86 3.14 -4.57
C GLU A 375 -16.40 4.44 -3.88
N ALA A 376 -15.29 4.39 -3.14
CA ALA A 376 -14.79 5.56 -2.42
C ALA A 376 -14.20 6.64 -3.36
N GLU A 377 -13.65 6.24 -4.51
CA GLU A 377 -13.18 7.14 -5.56
C GLU A 377 -14.33 7.87 -6.26
N ASP A 378 -15.38 7.14 -6.64
CA ASP A 378 -16.58 7.68 -7.28
C ASP A 378 -17.35 8.63 -6.35
N ASP A 379 -17.43 8.29 -5.07
CA ASP A 379 -18.03 9.14 -4.04
C ASP A 379 -17.25 10.46 -3.88
N ALA A 380 -15.92 10.38 -3.81
CA ALA A 380 -15.06 11.57 -3.74
C ALA A 380 -15.21 12.44 -4.99
N ALA A 381 -15.23 11.85 -6.18
CA ALA A 381 -15.46 12.56 -7.44
C ALA A 381 -16.83 13.24 -7.48
N THR A 382 -17.86 12.61 -6.92
CA THR A 382 -19.21 13.17 -6.84
C THR A 382 -19.27 14.34 -5.86
N LEU A 383 -18.64 14.21 -4.70
CA LEU A 383 -18.52 15.29 -3.70
C LEU A 383 -17.85 16.55 -4.28
N LEU A 384 -16.72 16.37 -4.97
CA LEU A 384 -15.99 17.50 -5.57
C LEU A 384 -16.79 18.18 -6.69
N ARG A 385 -17.48 17.41 -7.52
CA ARG A 385 -18.38 17.95 -8.56
C ARG A 385 -19.52 18.75 -7.96
N ALA A 386 -20.16 18.22 -6.91
CA ALA A 386 -21.28 18.87 -6.25
C ALA A 386 -20.87 20.18 -5.55
N ALA A 387 -19.67 20.23 -4.96
CA ALA A 387 -19.17 21.43 -4.30
C ALA A 387 -18.90 22.59 -5.26
N GLY A 388 -18.50 22.32 -6.52
CA GLY A 388 -18.30 23.35 -7.54
C GLY A 388 -17.27 24.45 -7.15
N GLY A 389 -16.39 24.15 -6.19
CA GLY A 389 -15.41 25.07 -5.60
C GLY A 389 -15.85 25.76 -4.31
N GLY A 390 -17.11 25.58 -3.91
CA GLY A 390 -17.55 25.88 -2.54
C GLY A 390 -16.99 24.87 -1.52
N PRO A 391 -17.30 25.07 -0.22
CA PRO A 391 -16.93 24.08 0.79
C PRO A 391 -17.57 22.73 0.47
N LEU A 392 -16.81 21.65 0.65
CA LEU A 392 -17.40 20.32 0.74
C LEU A 392 -18.37 20.36 1.91
N THR A 393 -19.67 20.16 1.68
CA THR A 393 -20.69 20.22 2.75
C THR A 393 -20.51 19.01 3.67
N PRO A 394 -19.83 19.16 4.81
CA PRO A 394 -19.67 18.05 5.73
C PRO A 394 -21.00 17.88 6.48
N GLU A 395 -21.18 16.73 7.11
CA GLU A 395 -22.15 16.62 8.20
C GLU A 395 -21.86 17.69 9.26
N ARG A 396 -22.82 18.02 10.13
CA ARG A 396 -22.50 18.85 11.30
C ARG A 396 -21.70 18.02 12.30
N PRO A 397 -20.64 18.56 12.92
CA PRO A 397 -19.94 17.81 13.97
C PRO A 397 -20.89 17.54 15.13
N ALA A 398 -20.70 16.39 15.78
CA ALA A 398 -21.40 16.04 17.01
C ALA A 398 -21.13 17.09 18.09
N TYR A 399 -19.86 17.47 18.23
CA TYR A 399 -19.39 18.59 19.04
C TYR A 399 -17.98 19.01 18.60
N THR A 400 -17.47 20.09 19.18
CA THR A 400 -16.09 20.56 18.99
C THR A 400 -15.44 20.73 20.35
N GLU A 401 -14.22 20.21 20.50
CA GLU A 401 -13.41 20.32 21.71
C GLU A 401 -12.02 20.83 21.31
N SER A 402 -11.63 22.00 21.84
CA SER A 402 -10.28 22.58 21.64
C SER A 402 -9.82 22.58 20.17
N GLY A 403 -10.70 22.93 19.23
CA GLY A 403 -10.39 22.98 17.80
C GLY A 403 -10.47 21.63 17.06
N ILE A 404 -10.80 20.54 17.75
CA ILE A 404 -11.07 19.22 17.16
C ILE A 404 -12.57 19.03 17.00
N GLU A 405 -13.03 18.91 15.77
CA GLU A 405 -14.41 18.56 15.46
C GLU A 405 -14.58 17.04 15.44
N VAL A 406 -15.61 16.56 16.15
CA VAL A 406 -15.85 15.14 16.34
C VAL A 406 -17.06 14.70 15.53
N TYR A 407 -16.89 13.66 14.71
CA TYR A 407 -17.93 13.07 13.87
C TYR A 407 -18.02 11.57 14.14
N THR A 408 -19.19 11.11 14.57
CA THR A 408 -19.43 9.70 14.94
C THR A 408 -20.92 9.42 14.85
N ASP A 409 -21.28 8.14 14.64
CA ASP A 409 -22.67 7.68 14.51
C ASP A 409 -23.12 6.78 15.68
N PHE A 410 -22.20 6.37 16.55
CA PHE A 410 -22.52 5.49 17.68
C PHE A 410 -23.13 6.30 18.81
N PRO A 411 -24.00 5.75 19.67
CA PRO A 411 -24.51 6.48 20.82
C PRO A 411 -23.37 6.83 21.80
N TRP A 412 -23.28 8.09 22.24
CA TRP A 412 -22.38 8.55 23.31
C TRP A 412 -23.14 9.33 24.40
N PRO A 413 -22.61 9.41 25.63
CA PRO A 413 -23.20 10.22 26.70
C PRO A 413 -23.31 11.70 26.32
N ALA A 414 -24.37 12.37 26.78
CA ALA A 414 -24.43 13.82 26.68
C ALA A 414 -23.21 14.45 27.38
N HIS A 415 -22.57 15.44 26.73
CA HIS A 415 -21.34 16.09 27.19
C HIS A 415 -20.09 15.19 27.25
N ALA A 416 -20.04 14.11 26.45
CA ALA A 416 -18.83 13.31 26.27
C ALA A 416 -17.65 14.16 25.75
N ASP A 417 -16.49 14.02 26.39
CA ASP A 417 -15.22 14.58 25.94
C ASP A 417 -14.54 13.66 24.91
N LEU A 418 -13.49 14.15 24.26
CA LEU A 418 -12.72 13.43 23.25
C LEU A 418 -12.19 12.09 23.78
N ARG A 419 -11.76 12.03 25.04
CA ARG A 419 -11.32 10.78 25.68
C ARG A 419 -12.45 9.76 25.77
N THR A 420 -13.65 10.17 26.15
CA THR A 420 -14.82 9.30 26.23
C THR A 420 -15.15 8.70 24.86
N VAL A 421 -15.10 9.54 23.81
CA VAL A 421 -15.36 9.09 22.43
C VAL A 421 -14.28 8.13 21.92
N LEU A 422 -13.00 8.45 22.15
CA LEU A 422 -11.88 7.56 21.81
C LEU A 422 -11.93 6.24 22.59
N GLY A 423 -12.29 6.29 23.88
CA GLY A 423 -12.52 5.11 24.71
C GLY A 423 -13.67 4.25 24.18
N GLY A 424 -14.74 4.86 23.69
CA GLY A 424 -15.84 4.18 23.00
C GLY A 424 -15.39 3.46 21.72
N LEU A 425 -14.56 4.10 20.90
CA LEU A 425 -13.96 3.46 19.72
C LEU A 425 -13.08 2.27 20.12
N VAL A 426 -12.20 2.45 21.11
CA VAL A 426 -11.36 1.37 21.65
C VAL A 426 -12.21 0.20 22.16
N GLY A 427 -13.31 0.48 22.87
CA GLY A 427 -14.24 -0.53 23.35
C GLY A 427 -15.07 -1.20 22.25
N SER A 428 -15.16 -0.60 21.07
CA SER A 428 -15.85 -1.18 19.90
C SER A 428 -14.99 -2.15 19.09
N VAL A 429 -13.68 -2.24 19.37
CA VAL A 429 -12.78 -3.17 18.69
C VAL A 429 -13.16 -4.61 19.07
N PRO A 430 -13.49 -5.49 18.12
CA PRO A 430 -13.78 -6.89 18.41
C PRO A 430 -12.61 -7.63 19.09
N ALA A 431 -12.91 -8.71 19.82
CA ALA A 431 -11.91 -9.49 20.55
C ALA A 431 -10.84 -10.14 19.64
N ASP A 432 -11.25 -10.46 18.41
CA ASP A 432 -10.44 -10.93 17.28
C ASP A 432 -10.22 -9.82 16.25
N GLY A 433 -10.40 -8.56 16.63
CA GLY A 433 -10.42 -7.42 15.71
C GLY A 433 -9.11 -6.63 15.68
N TYR A 434 -9.12 -5.49 15.00
CA TYR A 434 -7.99 -4.55 15.00
C TYR A 434 -8.49 -3.12 14.89
N LEU A 435 -7.62 -2.16 15.16
CA LEU A 435 -7.91 -0.75 14.92
C LEU A 435 -7.06 -0.24 13.74
N ALA A 436 -7.62 0.59 12.88
CA ALA A 436 -6.91 1.24 11.79
C ALA A 436 -7.00 2.76 11.91
N VAL A 437 -5.86 3.45 11.86
CA VAL A 437 -5.76 4.92 11.90
C VAL A 437 -5.40 5.44 10.51
N MET A 438 -6.30 6.21 9.91
CA MET A 438 -6.13 6.78 8.58
C MET A 438 -5.96 8.29 8.68
N THR A 439 -4.81 8.82 8.27
CA THR A 439 -4.52 10.26 8.34
C THR A 439 -4.63 10.92 6.96
N TYR A 440 -5.52 11.89 6.83
CA TYR A 440 -5.75 12.72 5.65
C TYR A 440 -5.37 14.17 5.97
N LEU A 441 -4.09 14.42 6.24
CA LEU A 441 -3.54 15.70 6.67
C LEU A 441 -2.46 16.19 5.70
N SER A 442 -2.32 17.51 5.51
CA SER A 442 -1.12 18.09 4.91
C SER A 442 -0.07 18.25 6.01
N GLY A 443 0.89 17.35 6.14
CA GLY A 443 2.00 17.47 7.10
C GLY A 443 2.42 16.16 7.76
N ASP A 444 3.41 16.25 8.65
CA ASP A 444 4.17 15.09 9.17
C ASP A 444 3.46 14.28 10.27
N PHE A 445 2.22 14.63 10.62
CA PHE A 445 1.50 13.87 11.64
C PHE A 445 1.05 12.52 11.09
N SER A 446 1.67 11.46 11.59
CA SER A 446 1.37 10.08 11.23
C SER A 446 0.65 9.34 12.36
N GLY A 447 -0.26 8.43 11.98
CA GLY A 447 -0.92 7.52 12.92
C GLY A 447 0.05 6.66 13.74
N ARG A 448 1.32 6.55 13.33
CA ARG A 448 2.40 5.89 14.09
C ARG A 448 2.54 6.39 15.52
N TYR A 449 2.26 7.67 15.75
CA TYR A 449 2.37 8.28 17.08
C TYR A 449 1.21 7.87 18.00
N LEU A 450 0.07 7.47 17.43
CA LEU A 450 -1.11 7.02 18.17
C LEU A 450 -1.10 5.50 18.38
N ALA A 451 -0.53 4.75 17.43
CA ALA A 451 -0.60 3.30 17.38
C ALA A 451 -0.16 2.59 18.67
N PRO A 452 0.96 2.94 19.35
CA PRO A 452 1.34 2.25 20.58
C PRO A 452 0.33 2.42 21.72
N SER A 453 -0.21 3.62 21.89
CA SER A 453 -1.19 3.90 22.94
C SER A 453 -2.54 3.25 22.63
N LEU A 454 -3.00 3.29 21.37
CA LEU A 454 -4.22 2.61 20.94
C LEU A 454 -4.09 1.08 21.03
N ALA A 455 -2.93 0.52 20.72
CA ALA A 455 -2.68 -0.92 20.83
C ALA A 455 -2.70 -1.36 22.29
N ARG A 456 -2.09 -0.58 23.20
CA ARG A 456 -2.16 -0.82 24.64
C ARG A 456 -3.60 -0.72 25.16
N ALA A 457 -4.35 0.29 24.74
CA ALA A 457 -5.72 0.53 25.19
C ALA A 457 -6.68 -0.57 24.73
N SER A 458 -6.63 -0.93 23.45
CA SER A 458 -7.48 -1.97 22.87
C SER A 458 -7.03 -3.38 23.27
N GLY A 459 -5.73 -3.58 23.51
CA GLY A 459 -5.15 -4.91 23.59
C GLY A 459 -5.22 -5.65 22.26
N ARG A 460 -5.22 -4.92 21.14
CA ARG A 460 -5.32 -5.40 19.76
C ARG A 460 -4.27 -4.71 18.87
N PRO A 461 -3.86 -5.29 17.73
CA PRO A 461 -2.94 -4.61 16.82
C PRO A 461 -3.59 -3.37 16.20
N VAL A 462 -2.75 -2.36 15.91
CA VAL A 462 -3.18 -1.10 15.31
C VAL A 462 -2.43 -0.90 14.01
N ALA A 463 -3.17 -0.85 12.90
CA ALA A 463 -2.63 -0.45 11.62
C ALA A 463 -2.76 1.06 11.45
N TYR A 464 -1.90 1.65 10.63
CA TYR A 464 -2.00 3.06 10.30
C TYR A 464 -1.41 3.35 8.92
N GLY A 465 -1.85 4.45 8.33
CA GLY A 465 -1.22 4.99 7.12
C GLY A 465 -1.92 6.23 6.59
N PRO A 466 -1.24 7.00 5.73
CA PRO A 466 -1.82 8.19 5.15
C PRO A 466 -2.82 7.86 4.03
N GLY A 467 -3.90 8.62 3.97
CA GLY A 467 -4.87 8.56 2.89
C GLY A 467 -4.51 9.53 1.76
N PRO A 468 -4.75 9.16 0.49
CA PRO A 468 -5.61 8.07 0.04
C PRO A 468 -4.88 6.73 -0.20
N ALA A 469 -3.54 6.70 -0.17
CA ALA A 469 -2.77 5.54 -0.57
C ALA A 469 -2.98 4.32 0.33
N TYR A 470 -2.96 4.52 1.65
CA TYR A 470 -3.14 3.42 2.59
C TYR A 470 -4.54 2.78 2.47
N PRO A 471 -5.66 3.53 2.50
CA PRO A 471 -6.98 2.92 2.29
C PRO A 471 -7.16 2.32 0.90
N HIS A 472 -6.49 2.85 -0.13
CA HIS A 472 -6.45 2.19 -1.44
C HIS A 472 -5.78 0.81 -1.35
N ALA A 473 -4.68 0.70 -0.60
CA ALA A 473 -3.96 -0.57 -0.40
C ALA A 473 -4.73 -1.59 0.45
N THR A 474 -5.46 -1.13 1.48
CA THR A 474 -6.05 -2.02 2.49
C THR A 474 -7.57 -2.15 2.40
N ALA A 475 -8.26 -1.37 1.56
CA ALA A 475 -9.71 -1.42 1.40
C ALA A 475 -10.28 -2.83 1.21
N PRO A 476 -9.68 -3.73 0.39
CA PRO A 476 -10.26 -5.06 0.21
C PRO A 476 -10.35 -5.84 1.53
N VAL A 477 -9.29 -5.89 2.34
CA VAL A 477 -9.34 -6.59 3.63
C VAL A 477 -10.18 -5.84 4.67
N HIS A 478 -10.17 -4.51 4.68
CA HIS A 478 -10.97 -3.71 5.62
C HIS A 478 -12.48 -3.81 5.36
N LYS A 479 -12.88 -3.85 4.10
CA LYS A 479 -14.28 -3.65 3.67
C LYS A 479 -14.93 -4.91 3.09
N GLU A 480 -14.14 -5.83 2.56
CA GLU A 480 -14.61 -7.09 1.96
C GLU A 480 -14.03 -8.33 2.68
N GLY A 481 -13.08 -8.13 3.59
CA GLY A 481 -12.49 -9.17 4.44
C GLY A 481 -13.33 -9.49 5.68
N PRO A 482 -12.73 -9.98 6.79
CA PRO A 482 -13.44 -10.51 7.96
C PRO A 482 -14.42 -9.56 8.66
N GLY A 483 -14.31 -8.24 8.43
CA GLY A 483 -15.24 -7.26 8.99
C GLY A 483 -15.06 -6.99 10.49
N ASN A 484 -13.87 -7.29 11.03
CA ASN A 484 -13.51 -7.16 12.45
C ASN A 484 -12.62 -5.92 12.74
N GLY A 485 -12.59 -4.94 11.83
CA GLY A 485 -11.84 -3.69 12.02
C GLY A 485 -12.67 -2.57 12.67
N ALA A 486 -12.02 -1.70 13.44
CA ALA A 486 -12.53 -0.41 13.88
C ALA A 486 -11.62 0.73 13.38
N PHE A 487 -12.16 1.89 13.05
CA PHE A 487 -11.48 2.88 12.21
C PHE A 487 -11.49 4.27 12.84
N LEU A 488 -10.32 4.91 12.84
CA LEU A 488 -10.15 6.32 13.18
C LEU A 488 -9.67 7.07 11.94
N ILE A 489 -10.53 7.92 11.37
CA ILE A 489 -10.17 8.80 10.26
C ILE A 489 -9.83 10.19 10.82
N ILE A 490 -8.64 10.68 10.52
CA ILE A 490 -8.18 12.00 10.94
C ILE A 490 -8.07 12.87 9.71
N THR A 491 -8.80 13.97 9.70
CA THR A 491 -8.78 15.01 8.66
C THR A 491 -8.36 16.33 9.29
N GLY A 492 -8.04 17.33 8.48
CA GLY A 492 -7.74 18.65 9.00
C GLY A 492 -7.72 19.70 7.91
N ASP A 493 -7.73 20.96 8.33
CA ASP A 493 -7.49 22.09 7.46
C ASP A 493 -6.05 22.04 6.91
N PRO A 494 -5.75 22.75 5.80
CA PRO A 494 -4.36 22.90 5.36
C PRO A 494 -3.50 23.50 6.47
N VAL A 495 -2.27 23.02 6.62
CA VAL A 495 -1.31 23.66 7.54
C VAL A 495 -1.06 25.10 7.07
N PRO A 496 -1.04 26.10 7.98
CA PRO A 496 -0.73 27.47 7.60
C PRO A 496 0.58 27.57 6.81
N GLY A 497 0.52 28.13 5.61
CA GLY A 497 1.67 28.26 4.71
C GLY A 497 1.81 27.16 3.65
N ASP A 498 1.03 26.08 3.70
CA ASP A 498 0.99 25.07 2.64
C ASP A 498 0.15 25.55 1.45
N ALA A 499 0.81 26.34 0.59
CA ALA A 499 0.19 26.86 -0.62
C ALA A 499 -0.23 25.73 -1.59
N LEU A 500 0.53 24.63 -1.68
CA LEU A 500 0.21 23.52 -2.58
C LEU A 500 -1.09 22.83 -2.17
N ALA A 501 -1.33 22.68 -0.87
CA ALA A 501 -2.59 22.13 -0.35
C ALA A 501 -3.78 23.08 -0.57
N ALA A 502 -3.58 24.38 -0.35
CA ALA A 502 -4.66 25.36 -0.29
C ALA A 502 -5.11 25.89 -1.66
N HIS A 503 -4.21 26.01 -2.63
CA HIS A 503 -4.56 26.61 -3.92
C HIS A 503 -5.39 25.66 -4.81
N PRO A 504 -6.32 26.19 -5.62
CA PRO A 504 -7.04 25.39 -6.59
C PRO A 504 -6.10 24.69 -7.56
N VAL A 505 -6.38 23.42 -7.84
CA VAL A 505 -5.70 22.65 -8.87
C VAL A 505 -5.96 23.31 -10.24
N PRO A 506 -4.94 23.52 -11.10
CA PRO A 506 -5.13 24.23 -12.37
C PRO A 506 -6.24 23.65 -13.26
N GLY A 507 -7.23 24.48 -13.57
CA GLY A 507 -8.40 24.08 -14.38
C GLY A 507 -9.38 23.15 -13.65
N ARG A 508 -9.31 23.06 -12.33
CA ARG A 508 -10.31 22.41 -11.46
C ARG A 508 -10.82 23.43 -10.43
N PRO A 509 -12.08 23.30 -9.97
CA PRO A 509 -12.64 24.23 -8.99
C PRO A 509 -12.21 23.92 -7.56
N TYR A 510 -11.40 22.88 -7.32
CA TYR A 510 -11.02 22.41 -5.99
C TYR A 510 -9.50 22.41 -5.76
N SER A 511 -9.08 22.50 -4.51
CA SER A 511 -7.68 22.38 -4.06
C SER A 511 -7.28 20.93 -3.74
N LEU A 512 -5.98 20.67 -3.51
CA LEU A 512 -5.51 19.36 -3.04
C LEU A 512 -6.06 19.02 -1.64
N ALA A 513 -6.23 20.01 -0.77
CA ALA A 513 -6.84 19.79 0.55
C ALA A 513 -8.32 19.38 0.42
N GLN A 514 -9.08 20.02 -0.49
CA GLN A 514 -10.45 19.59 -0.77
C GLN A 514 -10.48 18.20 -1.39
N LEU A 515 -9.56 17.87 -2.31
CA LEU A 515 -9.42 16.52 -2.86
C LEU A 515 -9.22 15.48 -1.74
N ARG A 516 -8.28 15.74 -0.83
CA ARG A 516 -7.97 14.86 0.29
C ARG A 516 -9.15 14.69 1.25
N LEU A 517 -9.85 15.77 1.58
CA LEU A 517 -11.07 15.71 2.39
C LEU A 517 -12.17 14.90 1.69
N ALA A 518 -12.36 15.07 0.38
CA ALA A 518 -13.33 14.29 -0.38
C ALA A 518 -13.02 12.79 -0.35
N ARG A 519 -11.73 12.41 -0.44
CA ARG A 519 -11.29 11.01 -0.29
C ARG A 519 -11.58 10.46 1.10
N ALA A 520 -11.29 11.22 2.15
CA ALA A 520 -11.61 10.83 3.52
C ALA A 520 -13.12 10.63 3.74
N LEU A 521 -13.95 11.49 3.15
CA LEU A 521 -15.41 11.38 3.24
C LEU A 521 -15.97 10.18 2.45
N GLY A 522 -15.40 9.89 1.27
CA GLY A 522 -15.73 8.67 0.52
C GLY A 522 -15.38 7.41 1.30
N GLU A 523 -14.21 7.39 1.96
CA GLU A 523 -13.79 6.31 2.83
C GLU A 523 -14.73 6.13 4.03
N LEU A 524 -15.06 7.23 4.71
CA LEU A 524 -16.00 7.23 5.84
C LEU A 524 -17.37 6.65 5.44
N ARG A 525 -17.91 7.04 4.28
CA ARG A 525 -19.17 6.51 3.77
C ARG A 525 -19.09 5.02 3.45
N ALA A 526 -18.00 4.57 2.83
CA ALA A 526 -17.80 3.16 2.50
C ALA A 526 -17.74 2.26 3.75
N LEU A 527 -17.10 2.73 4.83
CA LEU A 527 -17.06 2.04 6.13
C LEU A 527 -18.43 2.04 6.82
N ARG A 528 -19.12 3.18 6.86
CA ARG A 528 -20.47 3.31 7.44
C ARG A 528 -21.49 2.43 6.73
N ALA A 529 -21.45 2.36 5.39
CA ALA A 529 -22.33 1.50 4.60
C ALA A 529 -22.21 0.01 4.99
N ARG A 530 -21.03 -0.39 5.47
CA ARG A 530 -20.73 -1.75 5.96
C ARG A 530 -20.92 -1.91 7.47
N ARG A 531 -21.41 -0.86 8.15
CA ARG A 531 -21.64 -0.81 9.61
C ARG A 531 -20.38 -1.09 10.43
N LEU A 532 -19.21 -0.75 9.89
CA LEU A 532 -17.95 -0.87 10.61
C LEU A 532 -17.80 0.30 11.61
N PRO A 533 -17.28 0.07 12.83
CA PRO A 533 -16.99 1.13 13.78
C PRO A 533 -16.05 2.18 13.20
N VAL A 534 -16.52 3.42 13.04
CA VAL A 534 -15.70 4.51 12.51
C VAL A 534 -15.99 5.83 13.21
N ILE A 535 -14.92 6.54 13.57
CA ILE A 535 -14.97 7.93 14.04
C ILE A 535 -14.11 8.77 13.10
N ARG A 536 -14.61 9.96 12.73
CA ARG A 536 -13.82 10.97 12.05
C ARG A 536 -13.54 12.13 12.98
N LEU A 537 -12.28 12.50 13.10
CA LEU A 537 -11.82 13.71 13.79
C LEU A 537 -11.32 14.71 12.74
N HIS A 538 -11.72 15.97 12.86
CA HIS A 538 -11.23 17.04 12.00
C HIS A 538 -10.47 18.08 12.83
N LEU A 539 -9.19 18.26 12.51
CA LEU A 539 -8.28 19.18 13.18
C LEU A 539 -8.31 20.54 12.46
N ARG A 540 -8.92 21.56 13.07
CA ARG A 540 -8.91 22.93 12.51
C ARG A 540 -7.52 23.56 12.49
N ASP A 541 -6.71 23.20 13.48
CA ASP A 541 -5.25 23.39 13.45
C ASP A 541 -4.60 22.00 13.50
N PRO A 542 -4.05 21.50 12.39
CA PRO A 542 -3.45 20.17 12.35
C PRO A 542 -2.27 19.99 13.31
N VAL A 543 -1.52 21.05 13.62
CA VAL A 543 -0.33 20.98 14.47
C VAL A 543 -0.74 20.93 15.93
N GLU A 544 -1.55 21.87 16.39
CA GLU A 544 -2.04 21.91 17.77
C GLU A 544 -2.98 20.71 18.05
N GLY A 545 -3.90 20.42 17.12
CA GLY A 545 -4.84 19.32 17.21
C GLY A 545 -4.18 17.94 17.27
N ALA A 546 -3.06 17.75 16.56
CA ALA A 546 -2.27 16.51 16.64
C ALA A 546 -1.68 16.28 18.03
N GLY A 547 -1.19 17.36 18.69
CA GLY A 547 -0.68 17.31 20.05
C GLY A 547 -1.78 16.90 21.04
N LEU A 548 -2.92 17.60 21.00
CA LEU A 548 -4.08 17.34 21.85
C LEU A 548 -4.63 15.92 21.65
N LEU A 549 -4.72 15.46 20.39
CA LEU A 549 -5.17 14.10 20.09
C LEU A 549 -4.20 13.04 20.64
N THR A 550 -2.90 13.27 20.53
CA THR A 550 -1.88 12.35 21.06
C THR A 550 -1.97 12.24 22.59
N GLU A 551 -2.22 13.35 23.28
CA GLU A 551 -2.46 13.37 24.73
C GLU A 551 -3.75 12.63 25.10
N ALA A 552 -4.87 12.92 24.43
CA ALA A 552 -6.14 12.26 24.70
C ALA A 552 -6.06 10.73 24.51
N VAL A 553 -5.37 10.26 23.46
CA VAL A 553 -5.13 8.83 23.21
C VAL A 553 -4.26 8.20 24.30
N ARG A 554 -3.25 8.91 24.80
CA ARG A 554 -2.40 8.44 25.92
C ARG A 554 -3.19 8.32 27.22
N ASP A 555 -4.08 9.27 27.50
CA ASP A 555 -4.96 9.25 28.67
C ASP A 555 -5.89 8.02 28.63
N VAL A 556 -6.53 7.76 27.49
CA VAL A 556 -7.39 6.57 27.30
C VAL A 556 -6.61 5.28 27.58
N ALA A 557 -5.39 5.15 27.06
CA ALA A 557 -4.54 3.99 27.33
C ALA A 557 -4.20 3.82 28.81
N SER A 558 -3.99 4.93 29.53
CA SER A 558 -3.68 4.93 30.97
C SER A 558 -4.89 4.55 31.81
N MET A 559 -6.07 5.05 31.47
CA MET A 559 -7.34 4.73 32.15
C MET A 559 -7.68 3.23 32.03
N VAL A 560 -7.55 2.65 30.83
CA VAL A 560 -7.80 1.22 30.62
C VAL A 560 -6.80 0.36 31.41
N SER A 561 -5.53 0.79 31.47
CA SER A 561 -4.50 0.07 32.23
C SER A 561 -4.78 0.08 33.74
N ALA A 562 -5.24 1.20 34.29
CA ALA A 562 -5.60 1.31 35.71
C ALA A 562 -6.84 0.46 36.08
N GLY A 563 -7.80 0.33 35.16
CA GLY A 563 -9.01 -0.48 35.36
C GLY A 563 -8.79 -1.99 35.28
N ARG A 564 -7.70 -2.47 34.66
CA ARG A 564 -7.33 -3.90 34.61
C ARG A 564 -6.51 -4.38 35.82
N GLY A 565 -6.07 -3.45 36.67
CA GLY A 565 -5.24 -3.73 37.86
C GLY A 565 -6.02 -3.79 39.18
N GLN A 566 -7.33 -3.55 39.15
CA GLN A 566 -8.29 -3.83 40.23
C GLN A 566 -9.09 -5.09 39.86
#